data_AF-A0A086TFW7-F1
#
_entry.id   AF-A0A086TFW7-F1
#
_cell.length_a   1.000
_cell.length_b   1.000
_cell.length_c   1.000
_cell.angle_alpha   90.00
_cell.angle_beta   90.00
_cell.angle_gamma   90.00
#
_symmetry.space_group_name_H-M   'P 1'
#
loop_
_entity.id
_entity.type
_entity.pdbx_description
1 polymer ?
#
loop_
_entity_poly.entity_id
_entity_poly.type
_entity_poly.pdbx_seq_one_letter_code
_entity_poly.pdbx_strand_id
1 'polypeptide(L)'
;MPPTAAYLEDWWLGSGYEALSKLVDHSDLGLSSHNVGFAQAAQRKLRAFDNDRCLHDRLRLDWHAALESRGVGFGVNPRKRLKVAANEIFKSSENGGINHEEALTGLGHLDAAEIHRLRLLAATRLAMESRPTGEKQSEVVDLLHRTASQRYRQFHMGFRACILIHDMFPGTEARASTSKVMALVNALFPPVVHLEDSEDFDPSPYSACLRDSIRFSLYELLMGSDPFSETKKETIRIRLLCWCDIPDYETSRQALVRYTEETKKLEQVCLEVLDSMERCSRAFSETPSADTSLNYGSDGSFSPDLTSQGHRRLTDMSYDSRDSGWSRHRLSPVPLDPHALLEGMPGREILGSRTDLGAFIGDPSEPQSSVDLSTTEFDEHPLARDLDMSSADKATLGLLIPKVLSTSSL
;
A
#
# COMPACT_ATOMS: atom_id res chain seq x y z
N MET A 1 10.78 -13.37 0.82
CA MET A 1 9.84 -12.45 1.54
C MET A 1 10.68 -11.37 2.20
N PRO A 2 10.32 -10.09 2.09
CA PRO A 2 11.12 -9.02 2.70
C PRO A 2 11.18 -9.12 4.23
N PRO A 3 12.20 -8.52 4.88
CA PRO A 3 12.30 -8.44 6.33
C PRO A 3 11.07 -7.79 6.95
N THR A 4 10.58 -8.33 8.08
CA THR A 4 9.45 -7.74 8.81
C THR A 4 9.86 -6.47 9.55
N ALA A 5 8.91 -5.58 9.82
CA ALA A 5 9.18 -4.35 10.58
C ALA A 5 9.82 -4.65 11.95
N ALA A 6 9.35 -5.68 12.66
CA ALA A 6 9.92 -6.09 13.95
C ALA A 6 11.39 -6.52 13.82
N TYR A 7 11.72 -7.33 12.80
CA TYR A 7 13.10 -7.73 12.55
C TYR A 7 13.99 -6.54 12.22
N LEU A 8 13.49 -5.61 11.40
CA LEU A 8 14.23 -4.40 11.03
C LEU A 8 14.54 -3.55 12.26
N GLU A 9 13.56 -3.32 13.14
CA GLU A 9 13.80 -2.57 14.38
C GLU A 9 14.87 -3.24 15.25
N ASP A 10 14.71 -4.54 15.52
CA ASP A 10 15.67 -5.34 16.30
C ASP A 10 17.08 -5.26 15.70
N TRP A 11 17.19 -5.35 14.38
CA TRP A 11 18.47 -5.28 13.68
C TRP A 11 19.09 -3.88 13.80
N TRP A 12 18.31 -2.81 13.62
CA TRP A 12 18.79 -1.43 13.77
C TRP A 12 19.21 -1.09 15.19
N LEU A 13 18.54 -1.67 16.19
CA LEU A 13 18.90 -1.51 17.61
C LEU A 13 20.03 -2.47 18.04
N GLY A 14 20.32 -3.50 17.25
CA GLY A 14 21.45 -4.42 17.42
C GLY A 14 22.58 -4.14 16.44
N SER A 15 22.73 -5.01 15.43
CA SER A 15 23.84 -4.99 14.45
C SER A 15 24.01 -3.67 13.69
N GLY A 16 22.91 -2.93 13.46
CA GLY A 16 22.88 -1.65 12.77
C GLY A 16 23.14 -0.43 13.66
N TYR A 17 23.22 -0.61 14.99
CA TYR A 17 23.17 0.50 15.95
C TYR A 17 24.33 1.49 15.80
N GLU A 18 25.53 1.02 15.46
CA GLU A 18 26.69 1.89 15.28
C GLU A 18 26.49 2.84 14.09
N ALA A 19 26.00 2.32 12.96
CA ALA A 19 25.70 3.12 11.77
C ALA A 19 24.59 4.13 12.06
N LEU A 20 23.58 3.69 12.80
CA LEU A 20 22.47 4.54 13.24
C LEU A 20 22.92 5.66 14.18
N SER A 21 23.82 5.36 15.12
CA SER A 21 24.37 6.33 16.06
C SER A 21 25.19 7.39 15.34
N LYS A 22 26.00 7.01 14.35
CA LYS A 22 26.71 7.95 13.47
C LYS A 22 25.75 8.80 12.65
N LEU A 23 24.66 8.22 12.14
CA LEU A 23 23.64 8.97 11.41
C LEU A 23 23.05 10.08 12.29
N VAL A 24 22.64 9.78 13.52
CA VAL A 24 21.97 10.75 14.40
C VAL A 24 22.93 11.67 15.18
N ASP A 25 24.25 11.52 15.03
CA ASP A 25 25.21 12.41 15.67
C ASP A 25 25.14 13.82 15.06
N HIS A 26 24.77 14.80 15.89
CA HIS A 26 24.65 16.21 15.50
C HIS A 26 26.00 16.88 15.23
N SER A 27 27.08 16.37 15.81
CA SER A 27 28.41 16.98 15.66
C SER A 27 28.92 16.90 14.22
N ASP A 28 28.56 15.83 13.50
CA ASP A 28 28.94 15.61 12.10
C ASP A 28 28.32 16.61 11.11
N LEU A 29 27.18 17.25 11.46
CA LEU A 29 26.53 18.18 10.55
C LEU A 29 27.25 19.54 10.50
N GLY A 30 27.97 19.93 11.57
CA GLY A 30 28.65 21.22 11.67
C GLY A 30 27.74 22.45 11.52
N LEU A 31 26.41 22.27 11.54
CA LEU A 31 25.41 23.29 11.29
C LEU A 31 24.29 23.22 12.33
N SER A 32 23.83 24.38 12.78
CA SER A 32 22.62 24.48 13.59
C SER A 32 21.38 24.44 12.71
N SER A 33 20.22 24.07 13.27
CA SER A 33 18.94 24.11 12.56
C SER A 33 18.51 25.49 12.08
N HIS A 34 19.11 26.55 12.60
CA HIS A 34 18.84 27.93 12.19
C HIS A 34 19.73 28.37 11.02
N ASN A 35 20.73 27.57 10.66
CA ASN A 35 21.67 27.92 9.59
C ASN A 35 21.04 27.65 8.22
N VAL A 36 21.22 28.59 7.29
CA VAL A 36 20.98 28.35 5.87
C VAL A 36 21.85 27.19 5.43
N GLY A 37 21.27 26.18 4.76
CA GLY A 37 22.00 24.98 4.38
C GLY A 37 21.71 23.75 5.24
N PHE A 38 21.09 23.91 6.42
CA PHE A 38 20.84 22.81 7.35
C PHE A 38 20.03 21.68 6.72
N ALA A 39 18.88 22.01 6.13
CA ALA A 39 18.02 21.03 5.45
C ALA A 39 18.78 20.28 4.34
N GLN A 40 19.58 20.98 3.50
CA GLN A 40 20.38 20.33 2.47
C GLN A 40 21.50 19.44 3.05
N ALA A 41 22.09 19.82 4.18
CA ALA A 41 23.12 19.01 4.85
C ALA A 41 22.52 17.74 5.48
N ALA A 42 21.39 17.89 6.19
CA ALA A 42 20.63 16.77 6.75
C ALA A 42 20.19 15.79 5.64
N GLN A 43 19.65 16.31 4.54
CA GLN A 43 19.25 15.49 3.40
C GLN A 43 20.43 14.73 2.79
N ARG A 44 21.59 15.36 2.64
CA ARG A 44 22.81 14.72 2.13
C ARG A 44 23.29 13.60 3.06
N LYS A 45 23.29 13.84 4.37
CA LYS A 45 23.69 12.84 5.38
C LYS A 45 22.74 11.63 5.35
N LEU A 46 21.43 11.86 5.35
CA LEU A 46 20.43 10.79 5.26
C LEU A 46 20.55 10.01 3.95
N ARG A 47 20.70 10.69 2.81
CA ARG A 47 20.87 10.01 1.52
C ARG A 47 22.14 9.18 1.46
N ALA A 48 23.25 9.65 2.05
CA ALA A 48 24.48 8.88 2.08
C ALA A 48 24.30 7.58 2.88
N PHE A 49 23.61 7.65 4.01
CA PHE A 49 23.24 6.49 4.81
C PHE A 49 22.27 5.55 4.08
N ASP A 50 21.21 6.10 3.48
CA ASP A 50 20.18 5.33 2.76
C ASP A 50 20.74 4.63 1.52
N ASN A 51 21.87 5.09 0.97
CA ASN A 51 22.55 4.50 -0.19
C ASN A 51 23.81 3.69 0.17
N ASP A 52 24.08 3.45 1.46
CA ASP A 52 25.23 2.64 1.90
C ASP A 52 25.03 1.16 1.55
N ARG A 53 25.66 0.72 0.45
CA ARG A 53 25.57 -0.67 -0.02
C ARG A 53 26.10 -1.67 0.98
N CYS A 54 27.18 -1.36 1.70
CA CYS A 54 27.76 -2.27 2.68
C CYS A 54 26.81 -2.51 3.86
N LEU A 55 26.04 -1.49 4.24
CA LEU A 55 25.02 -1.60 5.27
C LEU A 55 23.85 -2.48 4.82
N HIS A 56 23.37 -2.27 3.59
CA HIS A 56 22.31 -3.06 2.97
C HIS A 56 22.69 -4.53 2.75
N ASP A 57 23.91 -4.78 2.28
CA ASP A 57 24.40 -6.15 2.05
C ASP A 57 24.51 -6.93 3.37
N ARG A 58 24.90 -6.26 4.45
CA ARG A 58 24.96 -6.86 5.80
C ARG A 58 23.57 -7.17 6.34
N LEU A 59 22.64 -6.21 6.25
CA LEU A 59 21.25 -6.43 6.66
C LEU A 59 20.63 -7.62 5.91
N ARG A 60 20.88 -7.69 4.60
CA ARG A 60 20.43 -8.80 3.75
C ARG A 60 21.03 -10.14 4.21
N LEU A 61 22.36 -10.20 4.43
CA LEU A 61 23.04 -11.41 4.88
C LEU A 61 22.49 -11.90 6.23
N ASP A 62 22.35 -10.99 7.19
CA ASP A 62 21.84 -11.30 8.53
C ASP A 62 20.38 -11.78 8.47
N TRP A 63 19.57 -11.17 7.60
CA TRP A 63 18.18 -11.59 7.38
C TRP A 63 18.09 -13.01 6.81
N HIS A 64 18.91 -13.34 5.81
CA HIS A 64 18.98 -14.69 5.27
C HIS A 64 19.36 -15.72 6.36
N ALA A 65 20.40 -15.42 7.15
CA ALA A 65 20.80 -16.28 8.27
C ALA A 65 19.68 -16.44 9.32
N ALA A 66 18.92 -15.37 9.59
CA ALA A 66 17.77 -15.40 10.49
C ALA A 66 16.60 -16.23 9.93
N LEU A 67 16.37 -16.20 8.62
CA LEU A 67 15.36 -17.03 7.95
C LEU A 67 15.74 -18.51 7.98
N GLU A 68 16.99 -18.84 7.65
CA GLU A 68 17.48 -20.22 7.66
C GLU A 68 17.42 -20.84 9.06
N SER A 69 17.84 -20.09 10.08
CA SER A 69 17.82 -20.55 11.48
C SER A 69 16.41 -20.73 12.06
N ARG A 70 15.41 -19.98 11.56
CA ARG A 70 14.01 -20.13 11.97
C ARG A 70 13.30 -21.32 11.30
N GLY A 71 13.93 -21.94 10.30
CA GLY A 71 13.40 -23.10 9.57
C GLY A 71 12.39 -22.73 8.47
N VAL A 72 12.22 -23.63 7.50
CA VAL A 72 11.29 -23.49 6.36
C VAL A 72 9.87 -23.32 6.89
N GLY A 73 9.38 -22.08 6.95
CA GLY A 73 7.97 -21.82 7.10
C GLY A 73 7.59 -20.59 7.91
N PHE A 74 7.48 -19.47 7.20
CA PHE A 74 6.27 -18.65 7.31
C PHE A 74 5.01 -19.39 6.77
N GLY A 75 5.00 -20.74 6.78
CA GLY A 75 3.87 -21.62 6.45
C GLY A 75 2.77 -21.62 7.52
N VAL A 76 2.69 -20.54 8.30
CA VAL A 76 1.57 -20.30 9.18
C VAL A 76 0.44 -19.75 8.32
N ASN A 77 -0.71 -20.41 8.38
CA ASN A 77 -1.94 -20.02 7.70
C ASN A 77 -2.13 -18.48 7.71
N PRO A 78 -2.07 -17.79 6.55
CA PRO A 78 -2.22 -16.34 6.44
C PRO A 78 -3.49 -15.82 7.09
N ARG A 79 -4.61 -16.57 6.99
CA ARG A 79 -5.87 -16.23 7.65
C ARG A 79 -5.75 -16.22 9.17
N LYS A 80 -4.99 -17.16 9.75
CA LYS A 80 -4.76 -17.22 11.20
C LYS A 80 -4.01 -15.98 11.67
N ARG A 81 -2.95 -15.59 10.94
CA ARG A 81 -2.15 -14.40 11.26
C ARG A 81 -2.92 -13.10 11.09
N LEU A 82 -3.70 -12.98 10.02
CA LEU A 82 -4.58 -11.84 9.81
C LEU A 82 -5.61 -11.72 10.96
N LYS A 83 -6.18 -12.84 11.40
CA LYS A 83 -7.11 -12.89 12.54
C LYS A 83 -6.44 -12.47 13.85
N VAL A 84 -5.22 -12.96 14.13
CA VAL A 84 -4.43 -12.55 15.30
C VAL A 84 -4.16 -11.05 15.26
N ALA A 85 -3.65 -10.54 14.14
CA ALA A 85 -3.38 -9.11 13.97
C ALA A 85 -4.64 -8.26 14.20
N ALA A 86 -5.79 -8.65 13.64
CA ALA A 86 -7.03 -7.89 13.75
C ALA A 86 -7.72 -7.97 15.13
N ASN A 87 -7.52 -9.05 15.89
CA ASN A 87 -8.27 -9.28 17.14
C ASN A 87 -7.43 -9.11 18.41
N GLU A 88 -6.11 -9.27 18.32
CA GLU A 88 -5.23 -9.27 19.49
C GLU A 88 -4.33 -8.03 19.51
N ILE A 89 -3.88 -7.58 18.33
CA ILE A 89 -2.91 -6.49 18.18
C ILE A 89 -3.59 -5.16 17.84
N PHE A 90 -4.27 -5.07 16.69
CA PHE A 90 -4.97 -3.87 16.26
C PHE A 90 -6.45 -3.99 16.65
N LYS A 91 -6.78 -3.75 17.92
CA LYS A 91 -8.15 -3.89 18.45
C LYS A 91 -8.97 -2.62 18.22
N SER A 92 -10.28 -2.67 18.39
CA SER A 92 -11.08 -1.44 18.41
C SER A 92 -10.61 -0.53 19.55
N SER A 93 -10.83 0.78 19.40
CA SER A 93 -10.45 1.75 20.42
C SER A 93 -11.06 1.43 21.80
N GLU A 94 -12.29 0.88 21.82
CA GLU A 94 -12.99 0.43 23.02
C GLU A 94 -12.34 -0.79 23.70
N ASN A 95 -11.60 -1.60 22.94
CA ASN A 95 -10.95 -2.83 23.40
C ASN A 95 -9.43 -2.66 23.59
N GLY A 96 -8.99 -1.43 23.87
CA GLY A 96 -7.59 -1.11 24.16
C GLY A 96 -6.75 -0.71 22.96
N GLY A 97 -7.34 -0.52 21.77
CA GLY A 97 -6.64 0.02 20.61
C GLY A 97 -5.46 -0.85 20.13
N ILE A 98 -4.32 -0.21 19.88
CA ILE A 98 -3.10 -0.88 19.41
C ILE A 98 -2.34 -1.50 20.59
N ASN A 99 -2.03 -2.79 20.52
CA ASN A 99 -0.99 -3.39 21.35
C ASN A 99 0.39 -2.98 20.81
N HIS A 100 0.95 -1.89 21.34
CA HIS A 100 2.20 -1.32 20.84
C HIS A 100 3.42 -2.24 20.97
N GLU A 101 3.45 -3.13 21.98
CA GLU A 101 4.53 -4.11 22.16
C GLU A 101 4.58 -5.14 21.02
N GLU A 102 3.44 -5.48 20.44
CA GLU A 102 3.33 -6.46 19.36
C GLU A 102 3.09 -5.81 17.99
N ALA A 103 3.01 -4.49 17.92
CA ALA A 103 2.51 -3.78 16.74
C ALA A 103 3.37 -4.03 15.49
N LEU A 104 4.70 -4.01 15.62
CA LEU A 104 5.60 -4.30 14.49
C LEU A 104 5.54 -5.76 14.03
N THR A 105 5.34 -6.69 14.97
CA THR A 105 5.09 -8.10 14.65
C THR A 105 3.74 -8.26 13.94
N GLY A 106 2.74 -7.51 14.38
CA GLY A 106 1.43 -7.40 13.75
C GLY A 106 1.50 -6.88 12.32
N LEU A 107 2.30 -5.84 12.05
CA LEU A 107 2.54 -5.39 10.68
C LEU A 107 3.14 -6.50 9.81
N GLY A 108 4.11 -7.26 10.33
CA GLY A 108 4.66 -8.42 9.63
C GLY A 108 3.63 -9.53 9.34
N HIS A 109 2.63 -9.71 10.21
CA HIS A 109 1.50 -10.62 9.93
C HIS A 109 0.62 -10.11 8.78
N LEU A 110 0.39 -8.80 8.71
CA LEU A 110 -0.40 -8.17 7.65
C LEU A 110 0.34 -8.19 6.31
N ASP A 111 1.65 -7.88 6.31
CA ASP A 111 2.53 -7.99 5.14
C ASP A 111 2.53 -9.43 4.58
N ALA A 112 2.64 -10.44 5.44
CA ALA A 112 2.62 -11.84 5.03
C ALA A 112 1.26 -12.26 4.41
N ALA A 113 0.15 -11.75 4.96
CA ALA A 113 -1.19 -12.00 4.41
C ALA A 113 -1.36 -11.34 3.03
N GLU A 114 -0.83 -10.13 2.86
CA GLU A 114 -0.87 -9.42 1.58
C GLU A 114 -0.01 -10.09 0.53
N ILE A 115 1.22 -10.50 0.87
CA ILE A 115 2.09 -11.25 -0.06
C ILE A 115 1.42 -12.55 -0.50
N HIS A 116 0.75 -13.26 0.40
CA HIS A 116 -0.04 -14.43 0.04
C HIS A 116 -1.18 -14.11 -0.92
N ARG A 117 -1.95 -13.04 -0.65
CA ARG A 117 -3.04 -12.57 -1.53
C ARG A 117 -2.53 -12.23 -2.93
N LEU A 118 -1.39 -11.54 -3.02
CA LEU A 118 -0.77 -11.16 -4.29
C LEU A 118 -0.27 -12.38 -5.08
N ARG A 119 0.33 -13.35 -4.40
CA ARG A 119 0.73 -14.64 -5.02
C ARG A 119 -0.47 -15.41 -5.57
N LEU A 120 -1.54 -15.51 -4.79
CA LEU A 120 -2.77 -16.18 -5.24
C LEU A 120 -3.38 -15.47 -6.47
N LEU A 121 -3.41 -14.14 -6.45
CA LEU A 121 -3.88 -13.35 -7.58
C LEU A 121 -3.01 -13.56 -8.83
N ALA A 122 -1.68 -13.54 -8.68
CA ALA A 122 -0.75 -13.78 -9.77
C ALA A 122 -0.95 -15.18 -10.38
N ALA A 123 -1.03 -16.21 -9.54
CA ALA A 123 -1.31 -17.58 -9.99
C ALA A 123 -2.66 -17.69 -10.72
N THR A 124 -3.71 -17.01 -10.21
CA THR A 124 -5.04 -16.99 -10.82
C THR A 124 -5.02 -16.30 -12.19
N ARG A 125 -4.33 -15.17 -12.31
CA ARG A 125 -4.18 -14.44 -13.59
C ARG A 125 -3.43 -15.28 -14.63
N LEU A 126 -2.31 -15.89 -14.26
CA LEU A 126 -1.58 -16.80 -15.14
C LEU A 126 -2.46 -17.96 -15.62
N ALA A 127 -3.29 -18.49 -14.72
CA ALA A 127 -4.23 -19.54 -15.07
C ALA A 127 -5.27 -19.00 -16.09
N MET A 128 -5.89 -17.85 -15.83
CA MET A 128 -6.86 -17.23 -16.74
C MET A 128 -6.28 -16.84 -18.11
N GLU A 129 -5.00 -16.44 -18.17
CA GLU A 129 -4.29 -16.16 -19.43
C GLU A 129 -4.08 -17.43 -20.25
N SER A 130 -3.76 -18.55 -19.59
CA SER A 130 -3.58 -19.85 -20.25
C SER A 130 -4.87 -20.41 -20.84
N ARG A 131 -6.03 -20.00 -20.31
CA ARG A 131 -7.35 -20.40 -20.81
C ARG A 131 -8.38 -19.33 -20.44
N PRO A 132 -8.93 -18.58 -21.42
CA PRO A 132 -9.85 -17.48 -21.13
C PRO A 132 -11.07 -18.00 -20.35
N THR A 133 -11.14 -17.67 -19.07
CA THR A 133 -12.38 -17.74 -18.29
C THR A 133 -13.33 -16.65 -18.78
N GLY A 134 -14.64 -16.79 -18.50
CA GLY A 134 -15.61 -15.77 -18.93
C GLY A 134 -15.27 -14.37 -18.41
N GLU A 135 -15.41 -13.34 -19.26
CA GLU A 135 -15.04 -11.93 -18.99
C GLU A 135 -15.51 -11.43 -17.61
N LYS A 136 -16.72 -11.82 -17.20
CA LYS A 136 -17.32 -11.47 -15.90
C LYS A 136 -16.48 -11.92 -14.69
N GLN A 137 -15.77 -13.05 -14.77
CA GLN A 137 -14.98 -13.57 -13.67
C GLN A 137 -13.68 -12.78 -13.50
N SER A 138 -13.10 -12.32 -14.62
CA SER A 138 -11.95 -11.40 -14.62
C SER A 138 -12.30 -10.06 -13.98
N GLU A 139 -13.43 -9.48 -14.37
CA GLU A 139 -13.91 -8.20 -13.82
C GLU A 139 -14.11 -8.27 -12.29
N VAL A 140 -14.66 -9.38 -11.79
CA VAL A 140 -14.87 -9.59 -10.35
C VAL A 140 -13.53 -9.71 -9.62
N VAL A 141 -12.57 -10.47 -10.16
CA VAL A 141 -11.23 -10.61 -9.57
C VAL A 141 -10.51 -9.26 -9.50
N ASP A 142 -10.56 -8.48 -10.59
CA ASP A 142 -9.91 -7.17 -10.65
C ASP A 142 -10.58 -6.15 -9.73
N LEU A 143 -11.90 -6.15 -9.62
CA LEU A 143 -12.63 -5.30 -8.68
C LEU A 143 -12.24 -5.61 -7.23
N LEU A 144 -12.29 -6.89 -6.84
CA LEU A 144 -11.91 -7.34 -5.50
C LEU A 144 -10.45 -7.04 -5.20
N HIS A 145 -9.56 -7.20 -6.18
CA HIS A 145 -8.17 -6.83 -6.04
C HIS A 145 -8.02 -5.33 -5.80
N ARG A 146 -8.68 -4.49 -6.59
CA ARG A 146 -8.59 -3.03 -6.47
C ARG A 146 -9.05 -2.55 -5.10
N THR A 147 -10.19 -3.04 -4.62
CA THR A 147 -10.72 -2.64 -3.30
C THR A 147 -9.83 -3.15 -2.18
N ALA A 148 -9.38 -4.41 -2.24
CA ALA A 148 -8.52 -4.99 -1.21
C ALA A 148 -7.19 -4.25 -1.13
N SER A 149 -6.55 -3.95 -2.26
CA SER A 149 -5.31 -3.17 -2.30
C SER A 149 -5.48 -1.75 -1.76
N GLN A 150 -6.61 -1.09 -2.05
CA GLN A 150 -6.92 0.23 -1.49
C GLN A 150 -7.07 0.17 0.03
N ARG A 151 -7.79 -0.82 0.56
CA ARG A 151 -7.97 -1.00 2.00
C ARG A 151 -6.65 -1.35 2.69
N TYR A 152 -5.87 -2.23 2.08
CA TYR A 152 -4.52 -2.56 2.51
C TYR A 152 -3.68 -1.31 2.71
N ARG A 153 -3.57 -0.49 1.66
CA ARG A 153 -2.85 0.78 1.74
C ARG A 153 -3.36 1.68 2.87
N GLN A 154 -4.67 1.85 2.97
CA GLN A 154 -5.30 2.74 3.95
C GLN A 154 -4.99 2.33 5.40
N PHE A 155 -5.31 1.09 5.81
CA PHE A 155 -5.07 0.70 7.20
C PHE A 155 -3.58 0.60 7.51
N HIS A 156 -2.78 0.16 6.54
CA HIS A 156 -1.37 -0.15 6.78
C HIS A 156 -0.55 1.13 6.95
N MET A 157 -0.83 2.16 6.13
CA MET A 157 -0.33 3.51 6.39
C MET A 157 -0.80 4.05 7.75
N GLY A 158 -2.07 3.82 8.08
CA GLY A 158 -2.68 4.17 9.37
C GLY A 158 -1.92 3.66 10.57
N PHE A 159 -1.72 2.35 10.62
CA PHE A 159 -1.01 1.73 11.72
C PHE A 159 0.45 2.18 11.80
N ARG A 160 1.16 2.29 10.67
CA ARG A 160 2.54 2.80 10.66
C ARG A 160 2.63 4.21 11.23
N ALA A 161 1.71 5.11 10.85
CA ALA A 161 1.64 6.45 11.42
C ALA A 161 1.32 6.44 12.92
N CYS A 162 0.30 5.67 13.35
CA CYS A 162 -0.09 5.58 14.76
C CYS A 162 1.02 5.01 15.66
N ILE A 163 1.73 3.98 15.20
CA ILE A 163 2.86 3.37 15.92
C ILE A 163 3.98 4.40 16.07
N LEU A 164 4.36 5.05 14.97
CA LEU A 164 5.41 6.07 14.99
C LEU A 164 5.06 7.23 15.93
N ILE A 165 3.82 7.74 15.87
CA ILE A 165 3.34 8.82 16.74
C ILE A 165 3.41 8.41 18.21
N HIS A 166 2.99 7.19 18.55
CA HIS A 166 3.05 6.69 19.92
C HIS A 166 4.49 6.64 20.46
N ASP A 167 5.41 6.07 19.70
CA ASP A 167 6.77 5.83 20.16
C ASP A 167 7.69 7.06 20.07
N MET A 168 7.34 8.04 19.22
CA MET A 168 7.99 9.35 19.22
C MET A 168 7.57 10.21 20.41
N PHE A 169 6.37 9.99 20.96
CA PHE A 169 5.80 10.77 22.06
C PHE A 169 5.49 9.90 23.27
N PRO A 170 6.48 9.17 23.82
CA PRO A 170 6.26 8.40 25.03
C PRO A 170 5.80 9.34 26.15
N GLY A 171 4.97 8.81 27.05
CA GLY A 171 4.50 9.53 28.23
C GLY A 171 5.64 10.09 29.09
N THR A 172 5.27 10.90 30.08
CA THR A 172 6.10 11.83 30.87
C THR A 172 7.41 11.28 31.49
N GLU A 173 7.70 9.98 31.41
CA GLU A 173 8.75 9.32 32.18
C GLU A 173 10.05 8.97 31.41
N ALA A 174 10.09 9.00 30.07
CA ALA A 174 11.36 8.82 29.35
C ALA A 174 11.35 9.44 27.95
N ARG A 175 12.32 10.29 27.62
CA ARG A 175 12.54 10.75 26.24
C ARG A 175 13.07 9.58 25.40
N ALA A 176 12.43 9.29 24.27
CA ALA A 176 13.00 8.37 23.29
C ALA A 176 14.35 8.92 22.79
N SER A 177 15.37 8.07 22.66
CA SER A 177 16.63 8.49 22.04
C SER A 177 16.41 8.70 20.53
N THR A 178 17.13 9.66 19.95
CA THR A 178 17.09 9.93 18.49
C THR A 178 17.39 8.66 17.69
N SER A 179 18.35 7.84 18.16
CA SER A 179 18.65 6.53 17.56
C SER A 179 17.44 5.60 17.60
N LYS A 180 16.73 5.49 18.74
CA LYS A 180 15.55 4.62 18.83
C LYS A 180 14.44 5.05 17.88
N VAL A 181 14.17 6.35 17.78
CA VAL A 181 13.19 6.87 16.82
C VAL A 181 13.63 6.56 15.39
N MET A 182 14.90 6.78 15.06
CA MET A 182 15.39 6.53 13.71
C MET A 182 15.40 5.03 13.35
N ALA A 183 15.64 4.13 14.33
CA ALA A 183 15.47 2.68 14.15
C ALA A 183 14.02 2.36 13.76
N LEU A 184 13.05 2.91 14.51
CA LEU A 184 11.63 2.74 14.22
C LEU A 184 11.25 3.31 12.84
N VAL A 185 11.78 4.48 12.46
CA VAL A 185 11.58 5.05 11.12
C VAL A 185 12.13 4.12 10.04
N ASN A 186 13.31 3.53 10.25
CA ASN A 186 13.87 2.56 9.31
C ASN A 186 13.09 1.23 9.27
N ALA A 187 12.40 0.86 10.34
CA ALA A 187 11.53 -0.32 10.39
C ALA A 187 10.18 -0.08 9.69
N LEU A 188 9.56 1.10 9.91
CA LEU A 188 8.27 1.47 9.36
C LEU A 188 8.35 2.05 7.94
N PHE A 189 9.48 2.62 7.57
CA PHE A 189 9.72 3.23 6.26
C PHE A 189 11.13 2.89 5.78
N PRO A 190 11.46 1.60 5.56
CA PRO A 190 12.80 1.18 5.14
C PRO A 190 13.23 1.86 3.83
N PRO A 191 14.48 2.36 3.73
CA PRO A 191 14.97 3.05 2.55
C PRO A 191 15.03 2.15 1.30
N VAL A 192 15.19 0.85 1.50
CA VAL A 192 15.24 -0.17 0.47
C VAL A 192 14.39 -1.36 0.91
N VAL A 193 13.63 -1.93 -0.02
CA VAL A 193 12.92 -3.20 0.18
C VAL A 193 13.78 -4.32 -0.40
N HIS A 194 14.20 -5.27 0.44
CA HIS A 194 14.99 -6.40 0.01
C HIS A 194 14.06 -7.53 -0.47
N LEU A 195 13.91 -7.66 -1.78
CA LEU A 195 13.22 -8.78 -2.43
C LEU A 195 14.26 -9.83 -2.86
N GLU A 196 13.98 -11.11 -2.59
CA GLU A 196 14.94 -12.20 -2.80
C GLU A 196 14.63 -13.00 -4.06
N ASP A 197 13.36 -13.38 -4.23
CA ASP A 197 12.89 -14.25 -5.31
C ASP A 197 12.07 -13.48 -6.35
N SER A 198 11.95 -14.03 -7.56
CA SER A 198 10.99 -13.52 -8.58
C SER A 198 9.53 -13.59 -8.10
N GLU A 199 9.26 -14.42 -7.10
CA GLU A 199 7.96 -14.62 -6.46
C GLU A 199 7.76 -13.74 -5.21
N ASP A 200 8.72 -12.89 -4.89
CA ASP A 200 8.58 -11.90 -3.82
C ASP A 200 7.87 -10.66 -4.32
N PHE A 201 6.88 -10.22 -3.53
CA PHE A 201 6.15 -8.99 -3.74
C PHE A 201 6.59 -7.97 -2.70
N ASP A 202 6.71 -6.70 -3.11
CA ASP A 202 6.86 -5.57 -2.19
C ASP A 202 5.49 -5.24 -1.57
N PRO A 203 5.28 -5.46 -0.25
CA PRO A 203 4.03 -5.16 0.43
C PRO A 203 3.95 -3.68 0.87
N SER A 204 4.90 -2.83 0.45
CA SER A 204 4.94 -1.43 0.89
C SER A 204 3.67 -0.68 0.45
N PRO A 205 2.91 -0.06 1.38
CA PRO A 205 1.66 0.63 1.06
C PRO A 205 1.88 2.04 0.49
N TYR A 206 3.13 2.45 0.25
CA TYR A 206 3.53 3.81 -0.11
C TYR A 206 4.44 3.85 -1.33
N SER A 207 4.49 5.00 -2.00
CA SER A 207 5.47 5.25 -3.04
C SER A 207 6.85 5.60 -2.45
N ALA A 208 7.91 5.41 -3.23
CA ALA A 208 9.26 5.83 -2.84
C ALA A 208 9.34 7.33 -2.52
N CYS A 209 8.62 8.18 -3.28
CA CYS A 209 8.57 9.62 -3.04
C CYS A 209 7.94 9.97 -1.68
N LEU A 210 6.82 9.31 -1.32
CA LEU A 210 6.17 9.51 -0.03
C LEU A 210 7.07 9.04 1.12
N ARG A 211 7.65 7.85 0.98
CA ARG A 211 8.62 7.31 1.92
C ARG A 211 9.76 8.29 2.18
N ASP A 212 10.42 8.76 1.13
CA ASP A 212 11.58 9.65 1.25
C ASP A 212 11.19 10.99 1.89
N SER A 213 9.99 11.50 1.60
CA SER A 213 9.44 12.72 2.21
C SER A 213 9.20 12.56 3.72
N ILE A 214 8.64 11.43 4.14
CA ILE A 214 8.44 11.09 5.55
C ILE A 214 9.79 10.96 6.26
N ARG A 215 10.70 10.14 5.71
CA ARG A 215 12.04 9.90 6.29
C ARG A 215 12.83 11.20 6.44
N PHE A 216 12.87 12.02 5.40
CA PHE A 216 13.57 13.30 5.42
C PHE A 216 13.00 14.24 6.47
N SER A 217 11.68 14.40 6.51
CA SER A 217 11.04 15.33 7.45
C SER A 217 11.22 14.92 8.90
N LEU A 218 11.16 13.62 9.18
CA LEU A 218 11.43 13.07 10.51
C LEU A 218 12.90 13.24 10.89
N TYR A 219 13.80 12.95 9.97
CA TYR A 219 15.23 13.10 10.21
C TYR A 219 15.62 14.58 10.42
N GLU A 220 15.12 15.50 9.61
CA GLU A 220 15.33 16.94 9.78
C GLU A 220 14.85 17.42 11.15
N LEU A 221 13.67 16.94 11.57
CA LEU A 221 13.13 17.21 12.91
C LEU A 221 14.08 16.71 14.00
N LEU A 222 14.47 15.44 13.91
CA LEU A 222 15.35 14.77 14.86
C LEU A 222 16.73 15.44 14.97
N MET A 223 17.26 15.96 13.86
CA MET A 223 18.54 16.67 13.83
C MET A 223 18.45 18.13 14.31
N GLY A 224 17.24 18.67 14.46
CA GLY A 224 17.00 20.06 14.84
C GLY A 224 17.16 20.35 16.33
N SER A 225 17.07 21.62 16.72
CA SER A 225 17.10 22.04 18.13
C SER A 225 15.85 21.59 18.89
N ASP A 226 15.99 20.87 20.00
CA ASP A 226 14.86 20.34 20.80
C ASP A 226 13.83 19.54 19.96
N PRO A 227 14.21 18.36 19.42
CA PRO A 227 13.35 17.56 18.53
C PRO A 227 12.06 17.05 19.21
N PHE A 228 12.00 17.08 20.54
CA PHE A 228 10.89 16.59 21.35
C PHE A 228 10.07 17.72 21.99
N SER A 229 10.12 18.94 21.46
CA SER A 229 9.23 20.02 21.88
C SER A 229 7.78 19.74 21.49
N GLU A 230 6.81 20.07 22.35
CA GLU A 230 5.38 19.80 22.09
C GLU A 230 4.88 20.40 20.76
N THR A 231 5.39 21.58 20.39
CA THR A 231 5.03 22.23 19.11
C THR A 231 5.50 21.42 17.90
N LYS A 232 6.70 20.85 17.97
CA LYS A 232 7.26 20.01 16.90
C LYS A 232 6.60 18.65 16.85
N LYS A 233 6.28 18.07 18.02
CA LYS A 233 5.50 16.83 18.14
C LYS A 233 4.14 16.96 17.47
N GLU A 234 3.41 18.05 17.74
CA GLU A 234 2.11 18.27 17.10
C GLU A 234 2.24 18.54 15.59
N THR A 235 3.27 19.29 15.18
CA THR A 235 3.54 19.53 13.75
C THR A 235 3.77 18.24 12.97
N ILE A 236 4.59 17.32 13.51
CA ILE A 236 4.86 16.05 12.82
C ILE A 236 3.67 15.10 12.90
N ARG A 237 2.89 15.12 14.01
CA ARG A 237 1.63 14.38 14.12
C ARG A 237 0.68 14.77 13.00
N ILE A 238 0.42 16.06 12.83
CA ILE A 238 -0.45 16.59 11.77
C ILE A 238 0.09 16.20 10.40
N ARG A 239 1.40 16.40 10.14
CA ARG A 239 2.02 16.04 8.86
C ARG A 239 1.91 14.56 8.54
N LEU A 240 2.17 13.67 9.50
CA LEU A 240 2.06 12.22 9.32
C LEU A 240 0.62 11.82 8.99
N LEU A 241 -0.37 12.36 9.71
CA LEU A 241 -1.79 12.09 9.42
C LEU A 241 -2.18 12.56 8.01
N CYS A 242 -1.74 13.76 7.60
CA CYS A 242 -1.98 14.28 6.25
C CYS A 242 -1.30 13.43 5.16
N TRP A 243 -0.01 13.12 5.30
CA TRP A 243 0.74 12.33 4.31
C TRP A 243 0.22 10.92 4.13
N CYS A 244 -0.27 10.34 5.22
CA CYS A 244 -0.77 8.98 5.20
C CYS A 244 -2.25 8.91 4.76
N ASP A 245 -2.93 10.06 4.63
CA ASP A 245 -4.37 10.17 4.35
C ASP A 245 -5.23 9.39 5.36
N ILE A 246 -4.87 9.51 6.66
CA ILE A 246 -5.60 8.89 7.76
C ILE A 246 -6.20 9.96 8.65
N PRO A 247 -7.53 10.01 8.81
CA PRO A 247 -8.17 10.92 9.75
C PRO A 247 -7.96 10.47 11.20
N ASP A 248 -8.02 9.15 11.47
CA ASP A 248 -7.83 8.58 12.80
C ASP A 248 -7.58 7.05 12.77
N TYR A 249 -7.22 6.51 13.94
CA TYR A 249 -6.97 5.08 14.12
C TYR A 249 -8.21 4.21 13.83
N GLU A 250 -9.41 4.65 14.21
CA GLU A 250 -10.63 3.86 14.05
C GLU A 250 -10.99 3.66 12.58
N THR A 251 -10.79 4.70 11.76
CA THR A 251 -10.93 4.62 10.31
C THR A 251 -9.96 3.61 9.70
N SER A 252 -8.71 3.59 10.17
CA SER A 252 -7.71 2.59 9.78
C SER A 252 -8.14 1.18 10.21
N ARG A 253 -8.67 1.05 11.43
CA ARG A 253 -9.16 -0.22 11.96
C ARG A 253 -10.36 -0.76 11.17
N GLN A 254 -11.29 0.10 10.77
CA GLN A 254 -12.43 -0.27 9.92
C GLN A 254 -11.95 -0.74 8.54
N ALA A 255 -10.95 -0.08 7.96
CA ALA A 255 -10.33 -0.52 6.72
C ALA A 255 -9.71 -1.92 6.85
N LEU A 256 -9.08 -2.25 7.99
CA LEU A 256 -8.59 -3.61 8.28
C LEU A 256 -9.73 -4.65 8.36
N VAL A 257 -10.86 -4.34 9.00
CA VAL A 257 -12.04 -5.25 9.02
C VAL A 257 -12.49 -5.54 7.59
N ARG A 258 -12.67 -4.48 6.80
CA ARG A 258 -13.15 -4.60 5.41
C ARG A 258 -12.17 -5.39 4.56
N TYR A 259 -10.88 -5.10 4.67
CA TYR A 259 -9.82 -5.86 4.00
C TYR A 259 -9.88 -7.36 4.33
N THR A 260 -10.14 -7.70 5.60
CA THR A 260 -10.23 -9.11 6.02
C THR A 260 -11.38 -9.83 5.32
N GLU A 261 -12.53 -9.18 5.15
CA GLU A 261 -13.66 -9.75 4.43
C GLU A 261 -13.44 -9.78 2.91
N GLU A 262 -12.87 -8.73 2.34
CA GLU A 262 -12.54 -8.64 0.91
C GLU A 262 -11.51 -9.69 0.50
N THR A 263 -10.48 -9.92 1.32
CA THR A 263 -9.45 -10.93 1.09
C THR A 263 -10.02 -12.34 1.12
N LYS A 264 -10.94 -12.64 2.06
CA LYS A 264 -11.63 -13.94 2.08
C LYS A 264 -12.43 -14.18 0.81
N LYS A 265 -13.16 -13.16 0.34
CA LYS A 265 -13.95 -13.25 -0.91
C LYS A 265 -13.06 -13.44 -2.13
N LEU A 266 -11.98 -12.66 -2.23
CA LEU A 266 -11.01 -12.79 -3.32
C LEU A 266 -10.38 -14.18 -3.34
N GLU A 267 -9.95 -14.67 -2.18
CA GLU A 267 -9.35 -16.00 -2.06
C GLU A 267 -10.34 -17.10 -2.50
N GLN A 268 -11.60 -17.01 -2.08
CA GLN A 268 -12.64 -17.94 -2.52
C GLN A 268 -12.79 -17.93 -4.06
N VAL A 269 -12.94 -16.75 -4.67
CA VAL A 269 -13.10 -16.63 -6.13
C VAL A 269 -11.87 -17.16 -6.87
N CYS A 270 -10.66 -16.86 -6.38
CA CYS A 270 -9.41 -17.34 -6.96
C CYS A 270 -9.31 -18.87 -6.90
N LEU A 271 -9.64 -19.48 -5.77
CA LEU A 271 -9.65 -20.93 -5.62
C LEU A 271 -10.70 -21.61 -6.50
N GLU A 272 -11.88 -21.00 -6.66
CA GLU A 272 -12.93 -21.50 -7.58
C GLU A 272 -12.46 -21.46 -9.05
N VAL A 273 -11.75 -20.41 -9.46
CA VAL A 273 -11.13 -20.31 -10.80
C VAL A 273 -10.10 -21.42 -10.99
N LEU A 274 -9.15 -21.53 -10.06
CA LEU A 274 -8.06 -22.51 -10.13
C LEU A 274 -8.58 -23.96 -10.13
N ASP A 275 -9.56 -24.28 -9.28
CA ASP A 275 -10.17 -25.62 -9.23
C ASP A 275 -10.97 -25.94 -10.50
N SER A 276 -11.71 -24.96 -11.05
CA SER A 276 -12.41 -25.12 -12.33
C SER A 276 -11.45 -25.43 -13.47
N MET A 277 -10.26 -24.82 -13.44
CA MET A 277 -9.19 -25.08 -14.41
C MET A 277 -8.54 -26.45 -14.23
N GLU A 278 -8.26 -26.87 -12.99
CA GLU A 278 -7.72 -28.20 -12.70
C GLU A 278 -8.69 -29.31 -13.16
N ARG A 279 -9.98 -29.15 -12.88
CA ARG A 279 -11.04 -30.08 -13.32
C ARG A 279 -11.13 -30.17 -14.84
N CYS A 280 -11.00 -29.05 -15.55
CA CYS A 280 -10.97 -29.07 -17.01
C CYS A 280 -9.69 -29.75 -17.54
N SER A 281 -8.51 -29.49 -16.96
CA SER A 281 -7.26 -30.13 -17.39
C SER A 281 -7.29 -31.66 -17.28
N ARG A 282 -7.87 -32.19 -16.19
CA ARG A 282 -8.08 -33.65 -16.03
C ARG A 282 -9.03 -34.22 -17.09
N ALA A 283 -10.11 -33.51 -17.43
CA ALA A 283 -11.08 -33.96 -18.43
C ALA A 283 -10.53 -34.05 -19.86
N PHE A 284 -9.50 -33.27 -20.23
CA PHE A 284 -8.82 -33.40 -21.53
C PHE A 284 -7.69 -34.44 -21.54
N SER A 285 -7.22 -34.85 -20.36
CA SER A 285 -6.20 -35.91 -20.21
C SER A 285 -6.81 -37.31 -20.23
N GLU A 286 -8.11 -37.44 -19.95
CA GLU A 286 -8.90 -38.65 -20.15
C GLU A 286 -9.50 -38.67 -21.56
N THR A 287 -8.66 -38.90 -22.57
CA THR A 287 -9.18 -39.44 -23.84
C THR A 287 -9.49 -40.92 -23.62
N PRO A 288 -10.73 -41.40 -23.87
CA PRO A 288 -10.99 -42.82 -23.86
C PRO A 288 -10.24 -43.41 -25.05
N SER A 289 -9.18 -44.17 -24.77
CA SER A 289 -8.57 -45.04 -25.79
C SER A 289 -9.60 -46.11 -26.14
N ALA A 290 -10.48 -45.80 -27.09
CA ALA A 290 -11.22 -46.79 -27.83
C ALA A 290 -10.21 -47.56 -28.68
N ASP A 291 -9.83 -48.74 -28.22
CA ASP A 291 -9.79 -49.98 -28.99
C ASP A 291 -8.91 -51.01 -28.29
N THR A 292 -9.53 -52.06 -27.75
CA THR A 292 -9.36 -53.46 -28.21
C THR A 292 -9.90 -54.39 -27.13
N SER A 293 -11.12 -54.85 -27.34
CA SER A 293 -11.65 -56.04 -26.65
C SER A 293 -11.14 -57.29 -27.37
N LEU A 294 -10.37 -58.13 -26.68
CA LEU A 294 -10.43 -59.58 -26.86
C LEU A 294 -10.09 -60.26 -25.53
N ASN A 295 -11.13 -60.83 -24.91
CA ASN A 295 -11.02 -61.82 -23.85
C ASN A 295 -10.33 -63.08 -24.39
N TYR A 296 -9.37 -63.61 -23.61
CA TYR A 296 -9.23 -65.06 -23.40
C TYR A 296 -8.82 -65.27 -21.94
N GLY A 297 -9.65 -66.00 -21.20
CA GLY A 297 -9.40 -66.32 -19.80
C GLY A 297 -8.51 -67.55 -19.63
N SER A 298 -7.90 -67.67 -18.44
CA SER A 298 -7.83 -68.93 -17.68
C SER A 298 -7.27 -68.67 -16.28
N ASP A 299 -8.10 -69.00 -15.29
CA ASP A 299 -7.86 -69.51 -13.94
C ASP A 299 -6.62 -69.15 -13.12
N GLY A 300 -6.91 -68.62 -11.92
CA GLY A 300 -5.94 -68.48 -10.83
C GLY A 300 -6.58 -67.95 -9.55
N SER A 301 -7.52 -68.71 -9.00
CA SER A 301 -8.12 -68.55 -7.67
C SER A 301 -7.13 -68.06 -6.60
N PHE A 302 -7.47 -67.03 -5.83
CA PHE A 302 -7.45 -67.02 -4.35
C PHE A 302 -8.15 -65.75 -3.83
N SER A 303 -9.35 -65.92 -3.26
CA SER A 303 -9.92 -65.02 -2.26
C SER A 303 -9.75 -65.66 -0.87
N PRO A 304 -9.73 -64.86 0.20
CA PRO A 304 -11.01 -64.62 0.87
C PRO A 304 -11.31 -63.13 1.11
N ASP A 305 -12.57 -62.82 0.80
CA ASP A 305 -13.44 -61.78 1.34
C ASP A 305 -13.34 -61.65 2.89
N LEU A 306 -13.71 -60.55 3.56
CA LEU A 306 -14.98 -59.80 3.47
C LEU A 306 -14.85 -58.39 4.11
N THR A 307 -15.43 -57.40 3.42
CA THR A 307 -16.34 -56.33 3.95
C THR A 307 -15.82 -55.24 4.89
N SER A 308 -16.34 -54.01 4.92
CA SER A 308 -17.31 -53.28 4.08
C SER A 308 -17.32 -51.83 4.58
N GLN A 309 -17.15 -50.90 3.63
CA GLN A 309 -17.93 -49.67 3.42
C GLN A 309 -18.56 -48.94 4.63
N GLY A 310 -18.26 -47.64 4.75
CA GLY A 310 -19.03 -46.74 5.63
C GLY A 310 -18.61 -45.28 5.57
N HIS A 311 -19.09 -44.57 4.54
CA HIS A 311 -19.15 -43.11 4.50
C HIS A 311 -19.66 -42.48 5.81
N ARG A 312 -18.92 -41.51 6.38
CA ARG A 312 -19.45 -40.45 7.26
C ARG A 312 -18.63 -39.18 7.03
N ARG A 313 -19.20 -38.21 6.30
CA ARG A 313 -20.04 -37.08 6.77
C ARG A 313 -19.18 -35.84 7.04
N LEU A 314 -19.10 -35.01 6.01
CA LEU A 314 -18.89 -33.56 6.11
C LEU A 314 -19.95 -33.01 7.08
N THR A 315 -19.49 -32.30 8.10
CA THR A 315 -20.35 -31.50 8.97
C THR A 315 -20.89 -30.32 8.19
N ASP A 316 -22.15 -30.49 7.82
CA ASP A 316 -23.15 -29.46 7.55
C ASP A 316 -23.19 -28.45 8.70
N MET A 317 -22.93 -27.18 8.39
CA MET A 317 -23.24 -26.05 9.27
C MET A 317 -24.23 -25.18 8.51
N SER A 318 -25.51 -25.59 8.62
CA SER A 318 -26.68 -24.77 8.39
C SER A 318 -26.59 -23.48 9.22
N TYR A 319 -26.62 -22.34 8.56
CA TYR A 319 -27.13 -21.11 9.15
C TYR A 319 -28.40 -20.73 8.39
N ASP A 320 -29.49 -20.68 9.16
CA ASP A 320 -30.81 -20.28 8.72
C ASP A 320 -30.79 -18.90 8.06
N SER A 321 -31.07 -18.89 6.75
CA SER A 321 -31.59 -17.72 6.05
C SER A 321 -32.98 -17.41 6.57
N ARG A 322 -33.12 -16.35 7.37
CA ARG A 322 -34.39 -15.65 7.53
C ARG A 322 -34.44 -14.50 6.53
N ASP A 323 -35.17 -14.78 5.46
CA ASP A 323 -35.74 -13.82 4.54
C ASP A 323 -36.61 -12.80 5.30
N SER A 324 -36.27 -11.53 5.17
CA SER A 324 -37.23 -10.43 5.31
C SER A 324 -36.88 -9.41 4.24
N GLY A 325 -37.51 -9.57 3.08
CA GLY A 325 -37.30 -8.68 1.95
C GLY A 325 -37.83 -7.29 2.23
N TRP A 326 -37.10 -6.27 1.78
CA TRP A 326 -37.63 -4.94 1.48
C TRP A 326 -37.06 -4.42 0.15
N SER A 327 -38.01 -4.07 -0.72
CA SER A 327 -38.04 -3.00 -1.71
C SER A 327 -36.83 -2.78 -2.64
N ARG A 328 -37.05 -3.16 -3.91
CA ARG A 328 -36.34 -2.62 -5.09
C ARG A 328 -36.63 -1.12 -5.22
N HIS A 329 -35.64 -0.28 -4.94
CA HIS A 329 -35.60 1.09 -5.46
C HIS A 329 -34.65 1.13 -6.66
N ARG A 330 -35.22 1.42 -7.84
CA ARG A 330 -34.50 1.78 -9.06
C ARG A 330 -33.71 3.05 -8.78
N LEU A 331 -32.42 3.04 -9.09
CA LEU A 331 -31.64 4.27 -9.23
C LEU A 331 -31.44 4.53 -10.72
N SER A 332 -31.88 5.71 -11.14
CA SER A 332 -31.70 6.29 -12.47
C SER A 332 -30.22 6.62 -12.74
N PRO A 333 -29.79 6.77 -14.01
CA PRO A 333 -28.40 7.00 -14.37
C PRO A 333 -27.96 8.42 -13.98
N VAL A 334 -26.78 8.54 -13.38
CA VAL A 334 -26.09 9.83 -13.16
C VAL A 334 -25.31 10.19 -14.44
N PRO A 335 -25.29 11.47 -14.88
CA PRO A 335 -24.58 11.88 -16.09
C PRO A 335 -23.05 11.78 -15.92
N LEU A 336 -22.38 11.43 -17.02
CA LEU A 336 -20.93 11.41 -17.16
C LEU A 336 -20.37 12.85 -17.11
N ASP A 337 -19.47 13.10 -16.15
CA ASP A 337 -18.73 14.35 -16.05
C ASP A 337 -17.53 14.34 -17.01
N PRO A 338 -17.27 15.36 -17.85
CA PRO A 338 -16.27 15.30 -18.92
C PRO A 338 -14.81 15.56 -18.49
N HIS A 339 -14.51 15.71 -17.20
CA HIS A 339 -13.17 16.13 -16.74
C HIS A 339 -12.27 15.00 -16.19
N ALA A 340 -12.64 13.74 -16.40
CA ALA A 340 -11.88 12.58 -15.91
C ALA A 340 -10.60 12.23 -16.72
N LEU A 341 -9.96 13.20 -17.40
CA LEU A 341 -8.78 12.94 -18.23
C LEU A 341 -7.50 13.68 -17.82
N LEU A 342 -7.46 14.42 -16.69
CA LEU A 342 -6.28 15.21 -16.32
C LEU A 342 -5.88 15.14 -14.84
N GLU A 343 -6.34 14.15 -14.09
CA GLU A 343 -5.87 13.93 -12.72
C GLU A 343 -4.72 12.90 -12.72
N GLY A 344 -3.47 13.38 -12.71
CA GLY A 344 -2.30 12.49 -12.64
C GLY A 344 -0.98 12.95 -13.26
N MET A 345 -0.78 14.23 -13.57
CA MET A 345 0.55 14.70 -14.00
C MET A 345 1.35 15.31 -12.84
N PRO A 346 2.58 14.84 -12.56
CA PRO A 346 3.43 15.42 -11.52
C PRO A 346 3.96 16.79 -11.96
N GLY A 347 3.83 17.83 -11.11
CA GLY A 347 4.49 19.13 -11.34
C GLY A 347 3.69 20.41 -11.07
N ARG A 348 2.48 20.37 -10.49
CA ARG A 348 1.74 21.59 -10.11
C ARG A 348 1.27 21.56 -8.66
N GLU A 349 2.18 21.83 -7.73
CA GLU A 349 1.78 22.19 -6.37
C GLU A 349 2.77 23.16 -5.73
N ILE A 350 2.63 24.45 -6.07
CA ILE A 350 2.89 25.63 -5.22
C ILE A 350 2.01 26.74 -5.85
N LEU A 351 1.04 27.39 -5.20
CA LEU A 351 1.15 28.31 -4.08
C LEU A 351 -0.22 28.48 -3.42
N GLY A 352 -0.26 28.35 -2.09
CA GLY A 352 -1.34 28.91 -1.30
C GLY A 352 -1.14 30.41 -1.12
N SER A 353 -2.13 31.21 -1.51
CA SER A 353 -2.41 32.49 -0.86
C SER A 353 -3.85 32.93 -1.13
N ARG A 354 -4.74 32.52 -0.21
CA ARG A 354 -5.72 33.38 0.46
C ARG A 354 -6.48 34.41 -0.40
N THR A 355 -7.67 34.04 -0.90
CA THR A 355 -8.81 34.97 -0.98
C THR A 355 -10.16 34.24 -1.08
N ASP A 356 -11.12 34.77 -0.31
CA ASP A 356 -12.56 34.54 -0.20
C ASP A 356 -13.24 33.37 -0.91
N LEU A 357 -13.78 32.49 -0.07
CA LEU A 357 -14.89 31.58 -0.34
C LEU A 357 -16.20 32.39 -0.29
N GLY A 358 -16.65 32.92 -1.43
CA GLY A 358 -17.94 33.62 -1.50
C GLY A 358 -18.23 34.21 -2.86
N ALA A 359 -19.35 33.81 -3.45
CA ALA A 359 -19.98 34.35 -4.65
C ALA A 359 -19.42 33.91 -6.01
N PHE A 360 -19.66 32.64 -6.39
CA PHE A 360 -20.08 32.26 -7.76
C PHE A 360 -20.81 30.90 -7.71
N ILE A 361 -21.99 30.87 -7.10
CA ILE A 361 -23.02 29.91 -7.54
C ILE A 361 -23.77 30.64 -8.65
N GLY A 362 -23.34 30.40 -9.88
CA GLY A 362 -24.00 30.83 -11.11
C GLY A 362 -24.62 29.62 -11.80
N ASP A 363 -25.88 29.76 -12.16
CA ASP A 363 -26.77 28.80 -12.83
C ASP A 363 -26.14 28.14 -14.08
N PRO A 364 -26.18 26.81 -14.25
CA PRO A 364 -25.55 26.08 -15.37
C PRO A 364 -26.33 26.17 -16.70
N SER A 365 -27.07 27.23 -16.96
CA SER A 365 -27.98 27.33 -18.12
C SER A 365 -27.67 28.47 -19.11
N GLU A 366 -26.41 28.88 -19.26
CA GLU A 366 -25.98 29.76 -20.36
C GLU A 366 -24.84 29.17 -21.21
N PRO A 367 -24.88 29.32 -22.56
CA PRO A 367 -23.86 28.79 -23.46
C PRO A 367 -22.54 29.57 -23.32
N GLN A 368 -21.43 28.85 -23.18
CA GLN A 368 -20.08 29.43 -23.16
C GLN A 368 -19.82 30.17 -24.47
N SER A 369 -19.67 31.49 -24.39
CA SER A 369 -19.27 32.32 -25.51
C SER A 369 -17.80 32.04 -25.86
N SER A 370 -17.51 31.88 -27.15
CA SER A 370 -16.16 31.84 -27.69
C SER A 370 -15.43 33.12 -27.30
N VAL A 371 -14.40 33.01 -26.46
CA VAL A 371 -13.57 34.13 -26.05
C VAL A 371 -12.79 34.64 -27.28
N ASP A 372 -13.07 35.87 -27.70
CA ASP A 372 -12.40 36.56 -28.79
C ASP A 372 -10.97 36.95 -28.34
N LEU A 373 -9.96 36.26 -28.87
CA LEU A 373 -8.54 36.41 -28.49
C LEU A 373 -7.85 37.62 -29.14
N SER A 374 -8.58 38.49 -29.84
CA SER A 374 -8.01 39.60 -30.61
C SER A 374 -7.59 40.82 -29.79
N THR A 375 -7.86 40.86 -28.48
CA THR A 375 -7.74 42.09 -27.67
C THR A 375 -6.86 41.99 -26.41
N THR A 376 -6.15 40.88 -26.20
CA THR A 376 -5.26 40.70 -25.05
C THR A 376 -3.84 40.35 -25.48
N GLU A 377 -2.83 41.05 -24.95
CA GLU A 377 -1.43 40.71 -25.19
C GLU A 377 -1.03 39.47 -24.37
N PHE A 378 -0.33 38.53 -24.99
CA PHE A 378 0.16 37.31 -24.35
C PHE A 378 1.68 37.21 -24.47
N ASP A 379 2.35 36.76 -23.42
CA ASP A 379 3.74 36.34 -23.50
C ASP A 379 3.79 34.86 -23.91
N GLU A 380 4.50 34.56 -25.00
CA GLU A 380 4.66 33.22 -25.54
C GLU A 380 5.88 32.51 -24.92
N HIS A 381 5.70 31.25 -24.53
CA HIS A 381 6.79 30.44 -23.98
C HIS A 381 7.94 30.28 -25.00
N PRO A 382 9.23 30.38 -24.63
CA PRO A 382 10.35 30.37 -25.58
C PRO A 382 10.40 29.16 -26.52
N LEU A 383 9.96 28.00 -26.03
CA LEU A 383 9.89 26.75 -26.82
C LEU A 383 8.70 26.67 -27.78
N ALA A 384 7.72 27.57 -27.68
CA ALA A 384 6.54 27.59 -28.53
C ALA A 384 6.74 28.34 -29.85
N ARG A 385 7.79 29.17 -29.95
CA ARG A 385 8.14 29.94 -31.15
C ARG A 385 8.54 29.05 -32.33
N ASP A 386 9.14 27.91 -32.05
CA ASP A 386 9.63 26.96 -33.05
C ASP A 386 8.60 25.85 -33.37
N LEU A 387 7.43 25.90 -32.74
CA LEU A 387 6.32 24.97 -33.01
C LEU A 387 5.38 25.61 -34.05
N ASP A 388 5.29 24.97 -35.22
CA ASP A 388 4.42 25.37 -36.33
C ASP A 388 2.95 25.01 -36.03
N MET A 389 2.38 25.71 -35.03
CA MET A 389 1.07 25.45 -34.45
C MET A 389 0.23 26.73 -34.39
N SER A 390 -1.09 26.58 -34.48
CA SER A 390 -2.02 27.72 -34.38
C SER A 390 -2.08 28.30 -32.96
N SER A 391 -2.40 29.59 -32.83
CA SER A 391 -2.49 30.26 -31.52
C SER A 391 -3.55 29.65 -30.61
N ALA A 392 -4.63 29.11 -31.18
CA ALA A 392 -5.67 28.42 -30.42
C ALA A 392 -5.12 27.13 -29.76
N ASP A 393 -4.35 26.34 -30.50
CA ASP A 393 -3.74 25.11 -29.98
C ASP A 393 -2.68 25.43 -28.91
N LYS A 394 -1.89 26.50 -29.13
CA LYS A 394 -0.92 26.99 -28.14
C LYS A 394 -1.60 27.44 -26.84
N ALA A 395 -2.78 28.06 -26.91
CA ALA A 395 -3.57 28.44 -25.74
C ALA A 395 -4.11 27.22 -24.99
N THR A 396 -4.66 26.22 -25.72
CA THR A 396 -5.16 24.97 -25.11
C THR A 396 -4.06 24.19 -24.39
N LEU A 397 -2.84 24.25 -24.91
CA LEU A 397 -1.65 23.61 -24.31
C LEU A 397 -0.97 24.47 -23.21
N GLY A 398 -1.51 25.65 -22.89
CA GLY A 398 -0.97 26.53 -21.86
C GLY A 398 0.39 27.17 -22.22
N LEU A 399 0.71 27.27 -23.51
CA LEU A 399 1.96 27.85 -24.02
C LEU A 399 1.89 29.37 -24.22
N LEU A 400 0.70 29.94 -24.08
CA LEU A 400 0.44 31.39 -24.07
C LEU A 400 -0.01 31.81 -22.68
N ILE A 401 0.71 32.76 -22.07
CA ILE A 401 0.38 33.29 -20.74
C ILE A 401 -0.18 34.71 -20.91
N PRO A 402 -1.37 35.02 -20.37
CA PRO A 402 -1.95 36.36 -20.45
C PRO A 402 -1.05 37.37 -19.75
N LYS A 403 -0.75 38.48 -20.43
CA LYS A 403 0.05 39.56 -19.84
C LYS A 403 -0.87 40.41 -18.96
N VAL A 404 -0.55 40.52 -17.68
CA VAL A 404 -1.24 41.47 -16.80
C VAL A 404 -0.74 42.85 -17.16
N LEU A 405 -1.62 43.70 -17.72
CA LEU A 405 -1.30 45.09 -17.96
C LEU A 405 -1.02 45.76 -16.61
N SER A 406 0.23 46.16 -16.39
CA SER A 406 0.59 47.03 -15.29
C SER A 406 -0.21 48.32 -15.45
N THR A 407 -1.24 48.50 -14.62
CA THR A 407 -1.93 49.78 -14.52
C THR A 407 -0.93 50.80 -13.99
N SER A 408 -0.39 51.59 -14.90
CA SER A 408 0.40 52.78 -14.60
C SER A 408 -0.39 53.69 -13.67
N SER A 409 0.23 53.99 -12.53
CA SER A 409 -0.16 54.98 -11.54
C SER A 409 -0.70 56.28 -12.17
N LEU A 410 -1.86 56.72 -11.69
CA LEU A 410 -2.30 58.11 -11.70
C LEU A 410 -2.19 58.68 -10.29
#